data_AF-Q5C1Z7-F1
#
_entry.id   AF-Q5C1Z7-F1
#
_cell.length_a   1.000
_cell.length_b   1.000
_cell.length_c   1.000
_cell.angle_alpha   90.00
_cell.angle_beta   90.00
_cell.angle_gamma   90.00
#
_symmetry.space_group_name_H-M   'P 1'
#
loop_
_entity.id
_entity.type
_entity.pdbx_description
1 polymer ?
#
loop_
_entity_poly.entity_id
_entity_poly.type
_entity_poly.pdbx_seq_one_letter_code
_entity_poly.pdbx_strand_id
1 'polypeptide(L)'
;MATMAEFIQQSEINDGIRFSWNAWPVSRLESAQCVVPIGCLYTLFKERYDFPPINYDPVFCTRCRGILNPYCPFDLRTRTWACCLCNTRNNFPPQYAGMTEQKLPAELMAQFTTLEYTIPKVQPVPPIFIFVIDTCIEEPDFTQLKESIQLSLSFLPSYAFVGLITFGKMVHIHELEAGPISRSWVFKGTKDYTGNQIQLMLSVGRSSVITSGQPAVFNSNPPPGSKGVYGSENNNSLNNKWLSYHTTDFIQPWKDGCCITD
;
A
#
# COMPACT_ATOMS: atom_id res chain seq x y z
N MET A 1 -40.04 7.72 -13.42
CA MET A 1 -39.32 8.28 -12.26
C MET A 1 -38.78 7.10 -11.48
N ALA A 2 -37.47 7.05 -11.23
CA ALA A 2 -36.92 6.03 -10.36
C ALA A 2 -37.41 6.28 -8.93
N THR A 3 -37.80 5.23 -8.22
CA THR A 3 -38.16 5.30 -6.81
C THR A 3 -36.90 5.53 -5.96
N MET A 4 -37.06 6.02 -4.73
CA MET A 4 -35.92 6.17 -3.80
C MET A 4 -35.23 4.83 -3.52
N ALA A 5 -35.99 3.72 -3.51
CA ALA A 5 -35.43 2.39 -3.33
C ALA A 5 -34.53 2.00 -4.51
N GLU A 6 -34.96 2.26 -5.75
CA GLU A 6 -34.15 2.03 -6.96
C GLU A 6 -32.91 2.92 -6.97
N PHE A 7 -33.02 4.18 -6.55
CA PHE A 7 -31.86 5.08 -6.43
C PHE A 7 -30.82 4.53 -5.46
N ILE A 8 -31.24 4.12 -4.26
CA ILE A 8 -30.33 3.55 -3.24
C ILE A 8 -29.63 2.30 -3.79
N GLN A 9 -30.38 1.39 -4.43
CA GLN A 9 -29.81 0.18 -5.02
C GLN A 9 -28.81 0.52 -6.14
N GLN A 10 -29.12 1.49 -7.00
CA GLN A 10 -28.22 1.92 -8.07
C GLN A 10 -26.95 2.58 -7.52
N SER A 11 -27.04 3.44 -6.50
CA SER A 11 -25.86 4.02 -5.85
C SER A 11 -25.00 2.96 -5.18
N GLU A 12 -25.61 1.97 -4.54
CA GLU A 12 -24.87 0.86 -3.93
C GLU A 12 -24.18 0.04 -5.02
N ILE A 13 -24.86 -0.32 -6.11
CA ILE A 13 -24.31 -1.07 -7.26
C ILE A 13 -23.17 -0.30 -7.93
N ASN A 14 -23.37 0.98 -8.21
CA ASN A 14 -22.43 1.76 -9.00
C ASN A 14 -21.23 2.25 -8.16
N ASP A 15 -21.49 2.82 -7.00
CA ASP A 15 -20.44 3.51 -6.24
C ASP A 15 -20.03 2.75 -4.97
N GLY A 16 -20.71 1.64 -4.63
CA GLY A 16 -20.43 0.91 -3.40
C GLY A 16 -20.80 1.70 -2.16
N ILE A 17 -21.68 2.70 -2.27
CA ILE A 17 -22.07 3.58 -1.17
C ILE A 17 -23.52 3.35 -0.75
N ARG A 18 -23.77 3.40 0.55
CA ARG A 18 -25.12 3.44 1.11
C ARG A 18 -25.19 4.43 2.27
N PHE A 19 -25.95 5.51 2.07
CA PHE A 19 -26.13 6.53 3.10
C PHE A 19 -27.30 6.19 4.04
N SER A 20 -27.15 6.63 5.29
CA SER A 20 -28.24 6.79 6.25
C SER A 20 -29.30 7.78 5.75
N TRP A 21 -28.86 8.86 5.09
CA TRP A 21 -29.71 9.91 4.51
C TRP A 21 -29.23 10.28 3.10
N ASN A 22 -30.08 10.11 2.10
CA ASN A 22 -29.80 10.50 0.69
C ASN A 22 -30.25 11.94 0.37
N ALA A 23 -30.92 12.59 1.32
CA ALA A 23 -31.21 14.02 1.30
C ALA A 23 -30.71 14.62 2.62
N TRP A 24 -29.83 15.61 2.53
CA TRP A 24 -29.16 16.17 3.70
C TRP A 24 -29.93 17.38 4.26
N PRO A 25 -29.91 17.58 5.59
CA PRO A 25 -30.42 18.78 6.21
C PRO A 25 -29.64 20.01 5.70
N VAL A 26 -30.36 21.07 5.35
CA VAL A 26 -29.76 22.29 4.79
C VAL A 26 -29.35 23.27 5.88
N SER A 27 -29.86 23.09 7.09
CA SER A 27 -29.56 23.91 8.26
C SER A 27 -28.94 23.11 9.40
N ARG A 28 -28.17 23.79 10.25
CA ARG A 28 -27.61 23.19 11.48
C ARG A 28 -28.69 22.76 12.46
N LEU A 29 -29.83 23.45 12.48
CA LEU A 29 -30.95 23.13 13.37
C LEU A 29 -31.58 21.78 12.98
N GLU A 30 -31.90 21.60 11.70
CA GLU A 30 -32.41 20.31 11.19
C GLU A 30 -31.38 19.20 11.39
N SER A 31 -30.11 19.47 11.14
CA SER A 31 -29.03 18.50 11.37
C SER A 31 -28.92 18.07 12.84
N ALA A 32 -29.17 18.98 13.78
CA ALA A 32 -29.17 18.65 15.21
C ALA A 32 -30.40 17.83 15.64
N GLN A 33 -31.48 17.86 14.86
CA GLN A 33 -32.69 17.08 15.08
C GLN A 33 -32.63 15.68 14.46
N CYS A 34 -31.68 15.42 13.56
CA CYS A 34 -31.44 14.09 12.99
C CYS A 34 -30.96 13.13 14.09
N VAL A 35 -31.83 12.19 14.49
CA VAL A 35 -31.51 11.16 15.49
C VAL A 35 -30.42 10.19 14.98
N VAL A 36 -30.45 9.90 13.67
CA VAL A 36 -29.42 9.09 13.00
C VAL A 36 -28.41 10.04 12.35
N PRO A 37 -27.10 9.89 12.59
CA PRO A 37 -26.09 10.75 11.98
C PRO A 37 -26.01 10.57 10.47
N ILE A 38 -25.59 11.60 9.75
CA ILE A 38 -25.23 11.49 8.33
C ILE A 38 -23.92 10.72 8.23
N GLY A 39 -24.02 9.51 7.71
CA GLY A 39 -22.90 8.62 7.41
C GLY A 39 -23.21 7.69 6.25
N CYS A 40 -22.18 7.08 5.71
CA CYS A 40 -22.29 6.06 4.67
C CYS A 40 -21.55 4.78 5.05
N LEU A 41 -22.08 3.66 4.57
CA LEU A 41 -21.32 2.43 4.39
C LEU A 41 -20.67 2.52 3.01
N TYR A 42 -19.35 2.31 2.95
CA TYR A 42 -18.59 2.40 1.71
C TYR A 42 -17.74 1.16 1.50
N THR A 43 -17.97 0.49 0.36
CA THR A 43 -17.20 -0.65 -0.10
C THR A 43 -16.16 -0.18 -1.12
N LEU A 44 -14.96 0.16 -0.62
CA LEU A 44 -13.86 0.71 -1.42
C LEU A 44 -13.51 -0.14 -2.66
N PHE A 45 -13.36 -1.45 -2.47
CA PHE A 45 -13.03 -2.40 -3.53
C PHE A 45 -14.26 -3.17 -3.99
N LYS A 46 -15.34 -2.46 -4.28
CA LYS A 46 -16.52 -3.10 -4.86
C LYS A 46 -16.18 -3.61 -6.26
N GLU A 47 -16.35 -4.91 -6.47
CA GLU A 47 -16.12 -5.52 -7.78
C GLU A 47 -17.03 -4.93 -8.84
N ARG A 48 -16.40 -4.42 -9.91
CA ARG A 48 -17.07 -3.87 -11.08
C ARG A 48 -16.32 -4.31 -12.33
N TYR A 49 -17.04 -5.02 -13.21
CA TYR A 49 -16.48 -5.58 -14.44
C TYR A 49 -16.91 -4.79 -15.69
N ASP A 50 -17.69 -3.74 -15.51
CA ASP A 50 -18.32 -2.99 -16.58
C ASP A 50 -17.44 -1.88 -17.16
N PHE A 51 -16.27 -1.62 -16.55
CA PHE A 51 -15.36 -0.56 -16.95
C PHE A 51 -13.93 -1.05 -17.20
N PRO A 52 -13.26 -0.57 -18.26
CA PRO A 52 -11.87 -0.90 -18.50
C PRO A 52 -10.96 -0.20 -17.47
N PRO A 53 -9.82 -0.82 -17.11
CA PRO A 53 -8.85 -0.18 -16.23
C PRO A 53 -8.28 1.09 -16.88
N ILE A 54 -8.16 2.15 -16.07
CA ILE A 54 -7.69 3.46 -16.52
C ILE A 54 -6.18 3.59 -16.25
N ASN A 55 -5.36 3.53 -17.31
CA ASN A 55 -3.90 3.47 -17.20
C ASN A 55 -3.22 4.85 -17.36
N TYR A 56 -3.60 5.84 -16.54
CA TYR A 56 -2.95 7.15 -16.52
C TYR A 56 -3.06 7.85 -15.16
N ASP A 57 -2.25 8.89 -14.96
CA ASP A 57 -2.22 9.68 -13.73
C ASP A 57 -3.53 10.49 -13.58
N PRO A 58 -4.17 10.50 -12.40
CA PRO A 58 -5.37 11.31 -12.15
C PRO A 58 -5.07 12.81 -12.21
N VAL A 59 -6.07 13.60 -12.60
CA VAL A 59 -5.96 15.07 -12.68
C VAL A 59 -6.32 15.69 -11.33
N PHE A 60 -5.32 16.28 -10.67
CA PHE A 60 -5.49 16.91 -9.36
C PHE A 60 -5.85 18.40 -9.45
N CYS A 61 -6.70 18.86 -8.53
CA CYS A 61 -6.87 20.28 -8.27
C CYS A 61 -5.57 20.87 -7.73
N THR A 62 -5.19 22.03 -8.27
CA THR A 62 -3.98 22.77 -7.90
C THR A 62 -3.96 23.26 -6.44
N ARG A 63 -5.14 23.44 -5.82
CA ARG A 63 -5.28 23.96 -4.45
C ARG A 63 -5.54 22.87 -3.42
N CYS A 64 -6.66 22.15 -3.52
CA CYS A 64 -7.08 21.19 -2.49
C CYS A 64 -6.65 19.74 -2.77
N ARG A 65 -5.99 19.47 -3.91
CA ARG A 65 -5.61 18.12 -4.35
C ARG A 65 -6.79 17.16 -4.57
N GLY A 66 -8.04 17.65 -4.59
CA GLY A 66 -9.19 16.87 -5.03
C GLY A 66 -9.04 16.40 -6.47
N ILE A 67 -9.56 15.22 -6.80
CA ILE A 67 -9.43 14.60 -8.13
C ILE A 67 -10.57 15.09 -9.03
N LEU A 68 -10.25 15.34 -10.30
CA LEU A 68 -11.24 15.65 -11.33
C LEU A 68 -12.29 14.53 -11.42
N ASN A 69 -13.56 14.89 -11.45
CA ASN A 69 -14.69 13.96 -11.43
C ASN A 69 -15.89 14.57 -12.17
N PRO A 70 -16.96 13.80 -12.44
CA PRO A 70 -18.09 14.26 -13.25
C PRO A 70 -18.87 15.45 -12.66
N TYR A 71 -18.69 15.75 -11.36
CA TYR A 71 -19.36 16.87 -10.70
C TYR A 71 -18.59 18.19 -10.83
N CYS A 72 -17.40 18.20 -11.42
CA CYS A 72 -16.62 19.40 -11.68
C CYS A 72 -17.14 20.13 -12.95
N PRO A 73 -17.65 21.36 -12.85
CA PRO A 73 -18.01 22.15 -14.03
C PRO A 73 -16.77 22.41 -14.90
N PHE A 74 -16.90 22.25 -16.21
CA PHE A 74 -15.80 22.47 -17.14
C PHE A 74 -16.22 23.24 -18.39
N ASP A 75 -15.25 23.88 -19.03
CA ASP A 75 -15.40 24.62 -20.28
C ASP A 75 -14.33 24.13 -21.28
N LEU A 76 -14.79 23.53 -22.36
CA LEU A 76 -13.95 22.99 -23.44
C LEU A 76 -13.25 24.10 -24.24
N ARG A 77 -13.87 25.28 -24.37
CA ARG A 77 -13.33 26.40 -25.16
C ARG A 77 -12.16 27.05 -24.43
N THR A 78 -12.32 27.32 -23.14
CA THR A 78 -11.24 27.88 -22.31
C THR A 78 -10.30 26.81 -21.77
N ARG A 79 -10.63 25.52 -21.94
CA ARG A 79 -9.89 24.37 -21.43
C ARG A 79 -9.63 24.45 -19.93
N THR A 80 -10.67 24.82 -19.18
CA THR A 80 -10.62 24.94 -17.72
C THR A 80 -11.73 24.15 -17.04
N TRP A 81 -11.51 23.82 -15.77
CA TRP A 81 -12.50 23.20 -14.90
C TRP A 81 -12.49 23.82 -13.51
N ALA A 82 -13.63 23.87 -12.85
CA ALA A 82 -13.79 24.32 -11.47
C ALA A 82 -13.91 23.10 -10.55
N CYS A 83 -13.10 23.05 -9.50
CA CYS A 83 -13.16 21.96 -8.54
C CYS A 83 -14.46 22.02 -7.72
N CYS A 84 -15.27 20.96 -7.71
CA CYS A 84 -16.52 20.89 -6.95
C CYS A 84 -16.33 20.94 -5.41
N LEU A 85 -15.12 20.72 -4.91
CA LEU A 85 -14.81 20.74 -3.47
C LEU A 85 -14.41 22.14 -2.96
N CYS A 86 -13.64 22.89 -3.75
CA CYS A 86 -13.05 24.17 -3.30
C CYS A 86 -13.25 25.34 -4.26
N ASN A 87 -13.98 25.13 -5.36
CA ASN A 87 -14.28 26.10 -6.41
C ASN A 87 -13.05 26.73 -7.10
N THR A 88 -11.85 26.19 -6.88
CA THR A 88 -10.64 26.67 -7.57
C THR A 88 -10.73 26.32 -9.05
N ARG A 89 -10.44 27.30 -9.92
CA ARG A 89 -10.35 27.11 -11.36
C ARG A 89 -8.98 26.53 -11.71
N ASN A 90 -8.97 25.46 -12.49
CA ASN A 90 -7.78 24.74 -12.93
C ASN A 90 -7.77 24.66 -14.46
N ASN A 91 -6.58 24.56 -15.04
CA ASN A 91 -6.42 24.26 -16.47
C ASN A 91 -6.42 22.74 -16.66
N PHE A 92 -6.94 22.26 -17.79
CA PHE A 92 -6.73 20.87 -18.18
C PHE A 92 -5.27 20.62 -18.55
N PRO A 93 -4.74 19.42 -18.26
CA PRO A 93 -3.38 19.08 -18.60
C PRO A 93 -3.22 18.85 -20.13
N PRO A 94 -1.99 18.91 -20.68
CA PRO A 94 -1.75 18.85 -22.12
C PRO A 94 -2.34 17.61 -22.81
N GLN A 95 -2.38 16.45 -22.14
CA GLN A 95 -2.96 15.23 -22.68
C GLN A 95 -4.44 15.35 -23.05
N TYR A 96 -5.17 16.31 -22.47
CA TYR A 96 -6.59 16.55 -22.78
C TYR A 96 -6.79 17.64 -23.85
N ALA A 97 -5.78 17.88 -24.69
CA ALA A 97 -5.87 18.85 -25.79
C ALA A 97 -6.86 18.48 -26.87
N GLY A 98 -7.07 17.18 -27.11
CA GLY A 98 -8.03 16.68 -28.11
C GLY A 98 -9.42 16.36 -27.56
N MET A 99 -9.74 16.79 -26.34
CA MET A 99 -11.04 16.55 -25.72
C MET A 99 -12.15 17.32 -26.46
N THR A 100 -13.24 16.63 -26.80
CA THR A 100 -14.46 17.22 -27.36
C THR A 100 -15.67 16.74 -26.57
N GLU A 101 -16.84 17.31 -26.82
CA GLU A 101 -18.09 16.90 -26.15
C GLU A 101 -18.44 15.42 -26.41
N GLN A 102 -18.10 14.91 -27.59
CA GLN A 102 -18.30 13.50 -27.97
C GLN A 102 -17.18 12.58 -27.47
N LYS A 103 -16.03 13.14 -27.07
CA LYS A 103 -14.83 12.41 -26.66
C LYS A 103 -14.28 13.01 -25.37
N LEU A 104 -15.05 12.84 -24.31
CA LEU A 104 -14.64 13.21 -22.96
C LEU A 104 -13.71 12.13 -22.36
N PRO A 105 -12.72 12.53 -21.56
CA PRO A 105 -12.02 11.63 -20.64
C PRO A 105 -12.99 10.89 -19.72
N ALA A 106 -12.61 9.69 -19.28
CA ALA A 106 -13.48 8.81 -18.50
C ALA A 106 -13.97 9.53 -17.23
N GLU A 107 -13.12 10.26 -16.53
CA GLU A 107 -13.48 10.94 -15.28
C GLU A 107 -14.47 12.10 -15.42
N LEU A 108 -14.81 12.50 -16.65
CA LEU A 108 -15.82 13.52 -16.91
C LEU A 108 -17.17 12.94 -17.36
N MET A 109 -17.24 11.64 -17.68
CA MET A 109 -18.51 11.06 -18.12
C MET A 109 -19.36 10.67 -16.91
N ALA A 110 -20.66 10.93 -16.97
CA ALA A 110 -21.57 10.76 -15.84
C ALA A 110 -21.66 9.32 -15.29
N GLN A 111 -21.35 8.31 -16.12
CA GLN A 111 -21.31 6.91 -15.70
C GLN A 111 -20.07 6.52 -14.87
N PHE A 112 -19.03 7.34 -14.88
CA PHE A 112 -17.73 7.07 -14.25
C PHE A 112 -17.54 7.91 -12.98
N THR A 113 -18.51 7.83 -12.07
CA THR A 113 -18.45 8.44 -10.73
C THR A 113 -17.44 7.74 -9.82
N THR A 114 -17.27 6.43 -10.01
CA THR A 114 -16.28 5.59 -9.34
C THR A 114 -15.31 5.03 -10.38
N LEU A 115 -14.02 5.31 -10.20
CA LEU A 115 -12.95 4.95 -11.13
C LEU A 115 -11.72 4.43 -10.38
N GLU A 116 -11.03 3.48 -11.00
CA GLU A 116 -9.73 2.99 -10.53
C GLU A 116 -8.63 3.40 -11.53
N TYR A 117 -7.59 4.06 -11.02
CA TYR A 117 -6.45 4.50 -11.80
C TYR A 117 -5.26 3.56 -11.58
N THR A 118 -4.75 2.99 -12.65
CA THR A 118 -3.46 2.30 -12.67
C THR A 118 -2.36 3.31 -12.97
N ILE A 119 -1.53 3.63 -11.98
CA ILE A 119 -0.45 4.60 -12.09
C ILE A 119 0.78 3.93 -12.75
N PRO A 120 1.14 4.26 -14.01
CA PRO A 120 2.14 3.49 -14.76
C PRO A 120 3.57 3.59 -14.20
N LYS A 121 3.86 4.63 -13.41
CA LYS A 121 5.20 4.93 -12.90
C LYS A 121 5.53 4.24 -11.58
N VAL A 122 4.56 3.62 -10.93
CA VAL A 122 4.78 2.94 -9.65
C VAL A 122 5.22 1.51 -9.94
N GLN A 123 6.46 1.17 -9.56
CA GLN A 123 6.90 -0.22 -9.59
C GLN A 123 6.16 -0.99 -8.49
N PRO A 124 5.46 -2.08 -8.83
CA PRO A 124 4.79 -2.89 -7.82
C PRO A 124 5.84 -3.51 -6.90
N VAL A 125 5.66 -3.35 -5.60
CA VAL A 125 6.45 -4.07 -4.60
C VAL A 125 5.86 -5.47 -4.49
N PRO A 126 6.67 -6.54 -4.62
CA PRO A 126 6.17 -7.89 -4.44
C PRO A 126 5.53 -8.09 -3.06
N PRO A 127 4.41 -8.82 -2.96
CA PRO A 127 3.77 -9.08 -1.68
C PRO A 127 4.67 -9.95 -0.80
N ILE A 128 4.66 -9.68 0.50
CA ILE A 128 5.44 -10.42 1.51
C ILE A 128 4.48 -11.16 2.42
N PHE A 129 4.64 -12.48 2.52
CA PHE A 129 3.89 -13.37 3.41
C PHE A 129 4.83 -13.93 4.47
N ILE A 130 4.57 -13.63 5.74
CA ILE A 130 5.35 -14.17 6.86
C ILE A 130 4.45 -15.15 7.62
N PHE A 131 4.79 -16.42 7.60
CA PHE A 131 4.13 -17.45 8.38
C PHE A 131 4.72 -17.46 9.79
N VAL A 132 3.89 -17.20 10.80
CA VAL A 132 4.28 -17.22 12.21
C VAL A 132 3.53 -18.35 12.89
N ILE A 133 4.22 -19.45 13.17
CA ILE A 133 3.62 -20.75 13.52
C ILE A 133 3.95 -21.12 14.97
N ASP A 134 2.92 -21.40 15.75
CA ASP A 134 3.07 -22.03 17.07
C ASP A 134 3.39 -23.52 16.91
N THR A 135 4.40 -24.00 17.63
CA THR A 135 4.81 -25.41 17.67
C THR A 135 4.35 -26.11 18.94
N CYS A 136 3.74 -25.40 19.89
CA CYS A 136 3.14 -25.97 21.09
C CYS A 136 1.74 -26.55 20.83
N ILE A 137 1.62 -27.35 19.76
CA ILE A 137 0.38 -27.97 19.30
C ILE A 137 0.57 -29.50 19.27
N GLU A 138 -0.50 -30.25 19.51
CA GLU A 138 -0.48 -31.71 19.40
C GLU A 138 -0.25 -32.16 17.94
N GLU A 139 0.40 -33.32 17.77
CA GLU A 139 0.80 -33.85 16.46
C GLU A 139 -0.31 -33.94 15.38
N PRO A 140 -1.56 -34.39 15.67
CA PRO A 140 -2.58 -34.49 14.64
C PRO A 140 -3.02 -33.11 14.10
N ASP A 141 -3.09 -32.10 14.97
CA ASP A 141 -3.46 -30.74 14.58
C ASP A 141 -2.28 -30.04 13.89
N PHE A 142 -1.05 -30.29 14.36
CA PHE A 142 0.16 -29.76 13.73
C PHE A 142 0.35 -30.32 12.31
N THR A 143 -0.04 -31.57 12.07
CA THR A 143 -0.02 -32.18 10.73
C THR A 143 -1.02 -31.49 9.79
N GLN A 144 -2.25 -31.28 10.23
CA GLN A 144 -3.27 -30.54 9.45
C GLN A 144 -2.85 -29.09 9.17
N LEU A 145 -2.19 -28.43 10.13
CA LEU A 145 -1.66 -27.10 9.94
C LEU A 145 -0.57 -27.06 8.85
N LYS A 146 0.35 -28.04 8.86
CA LYS A 146 1.39 -28.17 7.84
C LYS A 146 0.77 -28.35 6.44
N GLU A 147 -0.20 -29.24 6.30
CA GLU A 147 -0.92 -29.46 5.03
C GLU A 147 -1.63 -28.19 4.54
N SER A 148 -2.30 -27.47 5.44
CA SER A 148 -3.00 -26.22 5.12
C SER A 148 -2.04 -25.12 4.66
N ILE A 149 -0.87 -25.01 5.30
CA ILE A 149 0.17 -24.04 4.91
C ILE A 149 0.77 -24.43 3.56
N GLN A 150 1.10 -25.71 3.34
CA GLN A 150 1.60 -26.21 2.06
C GLN A 150 0.60 -25.91 0.92
N LEU A 151 -0.69 -26.11 1.16
CA LEU A 151 -1.73 -25.76 0.21
C LEU A 151 -1.76 -24.24 -0.03
N SER A 152 -1.70 -23.42 1.02
CA SER A 152 -1.71 -21.96 0.88
C SER A 152 -0.54 -21.42 0.05
N LEU A 153 0.65 -22.03 0.19
CA LEU A 153 1.84 -21.65 -0.57
C LEU A 153 1.65 -21.88 -2.07
N SER A 154 0.88 -22.89 -2.48
CA SER A 154 0.59 -23.16 -3.89
C SER A 154 -0.29 -22.09 -4.56
N PHE A 155 -0.99 -21.25 -3.78
CA PHE A 155 -1.78 -20.14 -4.29
C PHE A 155 -1.02 -18.80 -4.34
N LEU A 156 0.20 -18.75 -3.81
CA LEU A 156 0.97 -17.51 -3.79
C LEU A 156 1.51 -17.17 -5.19
N PRO A 157 1.54 -15.88 -5.56
CA PRO A 157 2.22 -15.47 -6.78
C PRO A 157 3.70 -15.88 -6.76
N SER A 158 4.27 -16.29 -7.89
CA SER A 158 5.67 -16.73 -7.99
C SER A 158 6.71 -15.65 -7.70
N TYR A 159 6.30 -14.38 -7.79
CA TYR A 159 7.14 -13.24 -7.41
C TYR A 159 6.96 -12.85 -5.95
N ALA A 160 6.05 -13.48 -5.21
CA ALA A 160 5.81 -13.20 -3.80
C ALA A 160 6.98 -13.67 -2.95
N PHE A 161 7.20 -12.93 -1.88
CA PHE A 161 8.25 -13.13 -0.91
C PHE A 161 7.67 -13.87 0.30
N VAL A 162 8.28 -15.00 0.69
CA VAL A 162 7.81 -15.82 1.82
C VAL A 162 8.87 -15.86 2.91
N GLY A 163 8.45 -15.71 4.16
CA GLY A 163 9.30 -15.92 5.35
C GLY A 163 8.61 -16.85 6.35
N LEU A 164 9.42 -17.55 7.15
CA LEU A 164 8.94 -18.50 8.16
C LEU A 164 9.52 -18.18 9.54
N ILE A 165 8.63 -18.07 10.52
CA ILE A 165 8.94 -17.95 11.94
C ILE A 165 8.19 -19.06 12.67
N THR A 166 8.88 -19.88 13.44
CA THR A 166 8.23 -20.85 14.34
C THR A 166 8.50 -20.46 15.78
N PHE A 167 7.55 -20.69 16.69
CA PHE A 167 7.73 -20.37 18.09
C PHE A 167 7.16 -21.43 19.02
N GLY A 168 7.70 -21.44 20.24
CA GLY A 168 7.24 -22.21 21.38
C GLY A 168 7.82 -21.54 22.63
N LYS A 169 8.71 -22.24 23.35
CA LYS A 169 9.52 -21.59 24.40
C LYS A 169 10.52 -20.56 23.84
N MET A 170 11.02 -20.80 22.64
CA MET A 170 11.95 -19.95 21.91
C MET A 170 11.32 -19.55 20.57
N VAL A 171 11.78 -18.45 19.99
CA VAL A 171 11.35 -17.99 18.67
C VAL A 171 12.46 -18.27 17.66
N HIS A 172 12.13 -18.97 16.59
CA HIS A 172 13.03 -19.36 15.52
C HIS A 172 12.67 -18.56 14.27
N ILE A 173 13.61 -17.76 13.78
CA ILE A 173 13.51 -17.10 12.48
C ILE A 173 14.30 -17.94 11.48
N HIS A 174 13.64 -18.53 10.50
CA HIS A 174 14.24 -19.48 9.58
C HIS A 174 14.91 -18.79 8.40
N GLU A 175 16.09 -19.27 8.04
CA GLU A 175 16.77 -18.92 6.79
C GLU A 175 16.27 -19.84 5.68
N LEU A 176 15.65 -19.26 4.66
CA LEU A 176 15.16 -20.01 3.51
C LEU A 176 16.25 -20.03 2.42
N GLU A 177 16.43 -21.18 1.78
CA GLU A 177 17.51 -21.46 0.81
C GLU A 177 18.94 -21.48 1.40
N ALA A 178 19.11 -21.89 2.66
CA ALA A 178 20.43 -22.05 3.32
C ALA A 178 21.32 -23.21 2.77
N GLY A 179 21.01 -23.73 1.58
CA GLY A 179 21.67 -24.90 0.98
C GLY A 179 21.21 -26.22 1.62
N PRO A 180 22.08 -27.23 1.77
CA PRO A 180 21.69 -28.54 2.32
C PRO A 180 21.42 -28.53 3.83
N ILE A 181 21.66 -27.40 4.51
CA ILE A 181 21.55 -27.29 5.97
C ILE A 181 20.51 -26.22 6.29
N SER A 182 19.47 -26.60 7.03
CA SER A 182 18.51 -25.65 7.59
C SER A 182 19.20 -24.79 8.66
N ARG A 183 19.07 -23.46 8.55
CA ARG A 183 19.59 -22.48 9.51
C ARG A 183 18.45 -21.66 10.08
N SER A 184 18.52 -21.37 11.38
CA SER A 184 17.58 -20.46 12.03
C SER A 184 18.26 -19.63 13.12
N TRP A 185 17.76 -18.42 13.35
CA TRP A 185 18.15 -17.56 14.45
C TRP A 185 17.18 -17.75 15.60
N VAL A 186 17.73 -18.00 16.79
CA VAL A 186 16.94 -18.35 17.98
C VAL A 186 16.92 -17.18 18.95
N PHE A 187 15.73 -16.71 19.28
CA PHE A 187 15.47 -15.63 20.22
C PHE A 187 14.76 -16.17 21.46
N LYS A 188 15.07 -15.58 22.63
CA LYS A 188 14.38 -15.94 23.87
C LYS A 188 12.96 -15.39 23.84
N GLY A 189 11.96 -16.25 23.95
CA GLY A 189 10.55 -15.83 23.95
C GLY A 189 10.15 -14.99 25.17
N THR A 190 10.98 -14.95 26.22
CA THR A 190 10.74 -14.17 27.45
C THR A 190 11.35 -12.77 27.42
N LYS A 191 12.02 -12.39 26.33
CA LYS A 191 12.66 -11.08 26.19
C LYS A 191 12.05 -10.35 25.00
N ASP A 192 11.66 -9.10 25.22
CA ASP A 192 11.27 -8.20 24.12
C ASP A 192 12.50 -7.64 23.43
N TYR A 193 12.48 -7.69 22.10
CA TYR A 193 13.55 -7.16 21.24
C TYR A 193 12.99 -6.02 20.39
N THR A 194 13.74 -4.93 20.30
CA THR A 194 13.36 -3.82 19.40
C THR A 194 13.77 -4.12 17.96
N GLY A 195 13.14 -3.47 16.99
CA GLY A 195 13.48 -3.63 15.57
C GLY A 195 14.97 -3.42 15.28
N ASN A 196 15.60 -2.42 15.90
CA ASN A 196 17.04 -2.15 15.75
C ASN A 196 17.91 -3.28 16.33
N GLN A 197 17.50 -3.89 17.45
CA GLN A 197 18.23 -5.00 18.04
C GLN A 197 18.14 -6.25 17.16
N ILE A 198 16.94 -6.55 16.63
CA ILE A 198 16.72 -7.67 15.72
C ILE A 198 17.52 -7.45 14.43
N GLN A 199 17.47 -6.24 13.85
CA GLN A 199 18.24 -5.89 12.66
C GLN A 199 19.75 -6.10 12.87
N LEU A 200 20.27 -5.70 14.04
CA LEU A 200 21.67 -5.91 14.41
C LEU A 200 22.02 -7.40 14.53
N MET A 201 21.16 -8.17 15.19
CA MET A 201 21.37 -9.61 15.45
C MET A 201 21.27 -10.44 14.18
N LEU A 202 20.34 -10.10 13.28
CA LEU A 202 20.18 -10.72 11.97
C LEU A 202 21.15 -10.15 10.92
N SER A 203 21.91 -9.09 11.26
CA SER A 203 22.80 -8.36 10.35
C SER A 203 22.10 -7.81 9.08
N VAL A 204 20.80 -7.58 9.15
CA VAL A 204 19.98 -7.10 8.03
C VAL A 204 20.23 -5.61 7.79
N GLY A 205 20.42 -5.21 6.53
CA GLY A 205 20.62 -3.79 6.16
C GLY A 205 22.01 -3.21 6.48
N ARG A 206 22.99 -4.03 6.89
CA ARG A 206 24.39 -3.60 6.92
C ARG A 206 24.98 -3.73 5.52
N SER A 207 25.19 -2.61 4.83
CA SER A 207 26.09 -2.59 3.67
C SER A 207 27.49 -2.92 4.15
N SER A 208 28.09 -4.01 3.68
CA SER A 208 29.53 -4.19 3.70
C SER A 208 30.15 -3.18 2.73
N VAL A 209 30.31 -1.93 3.19
CA VAL A 209 31.32 -1.07 2.59
C VAL A 209 32.65 -1.64 3.05
N ILE A 210 33.24 -2.51 2.23
CA ILE A 210 34.66 -2.86 2.32
C ILE A 210 35.41 -1.59 1.90
N THR A 211 35.64 -0.67 2.84
CA THR A 211 36.71 0.33 2.68
C THR A 211 38.02 -0.40 2.85
N SER A 212 38.68 -0.68 1.73
CA SER A 212 40.07 -1.11 1.69
C SER A 212 40.95 -0.04 2.35
N GLY A 213 41.57 -0.43 3.46
CA GLY A 213 42.77 0.19 4.00
C GLY A 213 42.58 1.49 4.78
N GLN A 214 42.44 1.37 6.11
CA GLN A 214 43.19 2.18 7.07
C GLN A 214 43.04 1.60 8.49
N PRO A 215 44.12 1.53 9.30
CA PRO A 215 44.04 1.02 10.66
C PRO A 215 43.31 2.03 11.55
N ALA A 216 42.30 1.55 12.27
CA ALA A 216 41.52 2.34 13.21
C ALA A 216 42.37 2.72 14.43
N VAL A 217 42.69 4.01 14.56
CA VAL A 217 43.18 4.60 15.81
C VAL A 217 41.95 5.01 16.63
N PHE A 218 41.76 4.36 17.77
CA PHE A 218 40.80 4.76 18.79
C PHE A 218 41.22 6.09 19.40
N ASN A 219 40.34 7.10 19.39
CA ASN A 219 40.41 8.11 20.43
C ASN A 219 39.03 8.62 20.85
N SER A 220 38.96 8.95 22.13
CA SER A 220 37.75 9.19 22.91
C SER A 220 37.59 10.68 23.26
N ASN A 221 36.32 11.08 23.43
CA ASN A 221 35.77 12.32 23.98
C ASN A 221 35.38 13.47 23.01
N PRO A 222 34.20 14.10 23.23
CA PRO A 222 33.70 15.24 22.46
C PRO A 222 33.89 16.59 23.19
N PRO A 223 33.83 17.73 22.47
CA PRO A 223 33.25 18.95 23.04
C PRO A 223 32.35 19.75 22.06
N PRO A 224 31.65 20.81 22.53
CA PRO A 224 30.28 21.12 22.09
C PRO A 224 30.12 22.40 21.25
N GLY A 225 29.05 22.43 20.46
CA GLY A 225 28.25 23.61 20.14
C GLY A 225 28.78 24.62 19.11
N SER A 226 28.11 24.71 17.95
CA SER A 226 27.89 25.99 17.26
C SER A 226 26.77 25.91 16.23
N LYS A 227 26.08 27.04 16.12
CA LYS A 227 24.82 27.32 15.42
C LYS A 227 24.85 27.08 13.90
N GLY A 228 23.66 26.83 13.35
CA GLY A 228 23.43 26.49 11.96
C GLY A 228 23.62 27.61 10.95
N VAL A 229 23.60 27.20 9.68
CA VAL A 229 23.48 28.03 8.48
C VAL A 229 22.60 27.27 7.49
N TYR A 230 21.57 27.97 6.99
CA TYR A 230 20.68 27.56 5.90
C TYR A 230 21.45 27.34 4.59
N GLY A 231 21.07 26.35 3.78
CA GLY A 231 21.48 26.31 2.38
C GLY A 231 21.22 25.02 1.60
N SER A 232 20.29 25.13 0.65
CA SER A 232 20.10 24.33 -0.58
C SER A 232 19.64 22.87 -0.46
N GLU A 233 18.33 22.70 -0.75
CA GLU A 233 17.76 21.49 -1.33
C GLU A 233 18.54 21.13 -2.60
N ASN A 234 19.25 20.00 -2.57
CA ASN A 234 19.73 19.35 -3.78
C ASN A 234 18.82 18.15 -4.05
N ASN A 235 18.07 18.26 -5.14
CA ASN A 235 17.49 17.14 -5.87
C ASN A 235 18.55 16.07 -6.06
N ASN A 236 18.53 15.02 -5.24
CA ASN A 236 19.22 13.79 -5.55
C ASN A 236 18.16 12.74 -5.81
N SER A 237 18.15 12.26 -7.04
CA SER A 237 17.24 11.21 -7.46
C SER A 237 17.38 10.04 -6.50
N LEU A 238 16.25 9.63 -5.93
CA LEU A 238 16.13 8.35 -5.25
C LEU A 238 16.32 7.27 -6.32
N ASN A 239 17.58 6.99 -6.61
CA ASN A 239 18.03 5.76 -7.21
C ASN A 239 17.64 4.66 -6.22
N ASN A 240 16.39 4.20 -6.33
CA ASN A 240 15.88 3.04 -5.63
C ASN A 240 16.58 1.80 -6.19
N LYS A 241 17.83 1.62 -5.78
CA LYS A 241 18.53 0.35 -5.73
C LYS A 241 17.78 -0.50 -4.69
N TRP A 242 16.68 -1.13 -5.11
CA TRP A 242 15.98 -2.08 -4.29
C TRP A 242 16.96 -3.23 -3.94
N LEU A 243 17.45 -3.17 -2.70
CA LEU A 243 17.92 -4.28 -1.87
C LEU A 243 18.78 -5.35 -2.58
N SER A 244 20.03 -4.99 -2.91
CA SER A 244 21.14 -5.95 -3.03
C SER A 244 21.86 -6.13 -1.68
N TYR A 245 21.11 -6.18 -0.59
CA TYR A 245 21.67 -6.22 0.76
C TYR A 245 20.96 -7.35 1.50
N HIS A 246 21.72 -8.34 1.99
CA HIS A 246 21.47 -9.45 2.96
C HIS A 246 20.10 -9.61 3.67
N THR A 247 19.01 -9.20 3.03
CA THR A 247 17.62 -9.25 3.48
C THR A 247 16.89 -10.37 2.74
N THR A 248 17.54 -10.94 1.73
CA THR A 248 17.08 -12.05 0.90
C THR A 248 16.98 -13.36 1.68
N ASP A 249 17.91 -13.61 2.60
CA ASP A 249 18.08 -14.95 3.19
C ASP A 249 16.86 -15.40 4.05
N PHE A 250 16.05 -14.45 4.52
CA PHE A 250 14.89 -14.69 5.37
C PHE A 250 13.56 -14.67 4.62
N ILE A 251 13.57 -14.05 3.43
CA ILE A 251 12.38 -13.73 2.67
C ILE A 251 12.69 -14.01 1.20
N GLN A 252 12.17 -15.12 0.69
CA GLN A 252 12.57 -15.65 -0.62
C GLN A 252 11.42 -15.64 -1.63
N PRO A 253 11.72 -15.48 -2.94
CA PRO A 253 10.71 -15.66 -3.98
C PRO A 253 10.16 -17.09 -3.93
N TRP A 254 8.84 -17.25 -3.93
CA TRP A 254 8.24 -18.57 -4.02
C TRP A 254 8.49 -19.18 -5.41
N LYS A 255 9.31 -20.23 -5.47
CA LYS A 255 9.49 -21.07 -6.67
C LYS A 255 8.89 -22.44 -6.41
N ASP A 256 8.09 -22.92 -7.35
CA ASP A 256 7.54 -24.27 -7.33
C ASP A 256 8.67 -25.29 -7.08
N GLY A 257 8.59 -26.00 -5.95
CA GLY A 257 9.55 -27.07 -5.60
C GLY A 257 10.53 -26.80 -4.45
N CYS A 258 10.39 -25.70 -3.69
CA CYS A 258 11.15 -25.55 -2.45
C CYS A 258 10.52 -26.43 -1.35
N CYS A 259 10.96 -27.68 -1.26
CA CYS A 259 10.56 -28.61 -0.21
C CYS A 259 11.05 -28.08 1.15
N ILE A 260 10.15 -27.62 2.01
CA ILE A 260 10.42 -27.45 3.43
C ILE A 260 10.38 -28.86 4.05
N THR A 261 11.51 -29.57 4.00
CA THR A 261 11.72 -30.80 4.76
C THR A 261 12.65 -30.51 5.94
N ASP A 262 12.02 -30.30 7.10
CA ASP A 262 12.22 -31.00 8.38
C ASP A 262 11.77 -30.12 9.55
#